data_AF-A0A941W4U0-F1
#
_entry.id   AF-A0A941W4U0-F1
#
_cell.length_a   1.000
_cell.length_b   1.000
_cell.length_c   1.000
_cell.angle_alpha   90.00
_cell.angle_beta   90.00
_cell.angle_gamma   90.00
#
_symmetry.space_group_name_H-M   'P 1'
#
loop_
_entity.id
_entity.type
_entity.pdbx_description
1 polymer ?
#
loop_
_entity_poly.entity_id
_entity_poly.type
_entity_poly.pdbx_seq_one_letter_code
_entity_poly.pdbx_strand_id
1 'polypeptide(L)'
;MTLKSETLNNKPKAIILRTAGTNCDYETRYALEKAGADVDLVHVNQLVKDKGLLSSYQIFVLPGGFTYGDDIAAGKVLANQLRQHLLDELTRFVDDGKLVIGICNGFQVLIKMGLLPGRNGIQPSFNEYRQEFTLTYNDSNKFEDRWVYLKSFSDKSVFVDNDCLLYVPIAHAEGKFVADNGGELENLGKSGQIIFKYVDKDGNIANYPWNPNGSLDNIAGICDSTGRVLGMMPHPERYIEPTQHPRWTREGLKAEGDGIAIFRNAVNYVKEEM
;
A
#
# COMPACT_ATOMS: atom_id res chain seq x y z
N MET A 1 -40.50 8.88 22.59
CA MET A 1 -40.24 7.64 21.84
C MET A 1 -39.72 8.06 20.49
N THR A 2 -38.42 8.36 20.42
CA THR A 2 -37.81 8.95 19.22
C THR A 2 -37.32 7.80 18.35
N LEU A 3 -37.91 7.68 17.17
CA LEU A 3 -37.51 6.71 16.16
C LEU A 3 -36.02 6.94 15.84
N LYS A 4 -35.17 5.97 16.17
CA LYS A 4 -33.84 5.86 15.58
C LYS A 4 -34.05 5.76 14.07
N SER A 5 -33.61 6.76 13.32
CA SER A 5 -33.51 6.63 11.87
C SER A 5 -32.62 5.42 11.60
N GLU A 6 -33.13 4.44 10.84
CA GLU A 6 -32.30 3.41 10.23
C GLU A 6 -31.17 4.12 9.48
N THR A 7 -29.94 4.02 9.98
CA THR A 7 -28.76 4.43 9.24
C THR A 7 -28.74 3.55 8.00
N LEU A 8 -28.99 4.15 6.83
CA LEU A 8 -28.67 3.55 5.54
C LEU A 8 -27.29 2.93 5.67
N ASN A 9 -27.22 1.60 5.57
CA ASN A 9 -26.03 0.80 5.81
C ASN A 9 -25.06 1.01 4.64
N ASN A 10 -24.50 2.22 4.54
CA ASN A 10 -23.70 2.65 3.40
C ASN A 10 -22.28 2.14 3.61
N LYS A 11 -22.01 0.94 3.08
CA LYS A 11 -20.68 0.34 3.16
C LYS A 11 -19.65 1.26 2.48
N PRO A 12 -18.45 1.42 3.04
CA PRO A 12 -17.34 2.09 2.38
C PRO A 12 -17.13 1.55 0.97
N LYS A 13 -16.95 2.45 -0.01
CA LYS A 13 -16.68 2.05 -1.39
C LYS A 13 -15.20 2.14 -1.69
N ALA A 14 -14.65 1.04 -2.21
CA ALA A 14 -13.27 0.96 -2.66
C ALA A 14 -13.20 0.77 -4.18
N ILE A 15 -12.23 1.42 -4.81
CA ILE A 15 -11.89 1.25 -6.22
C ILE A 15 -10.49 0.63 -6.30
N ILE A 16 -10.36 -0.48 -7.00
CA ILE A 16 -9.09 -1.13 -7.30
C ILE A 16 -8.76 -0.90 -8.77
N LEU A 17 -7.63 -0.25 -9.02
CA LEU A 17 -7.19 0.05 -10.37
C LEU A 17 -6.59 -1.18 -11.05
N ARG A 18 -7.00 -1.44 -12.29
CA ARG A 18 -6.46 -2.50 -13.13
C ARG A 18 -5.82 -1.94 -14.39
N THR A 19 -4.76 -2.58 -14.84
CA THR A 19 -4.21 -2.40 -16.18
C THR A 19 -3.59 -3.72 -16.65
N ALA A 20 -3.02 -3.73 -17.85
CA ALA A 20 -2.25 -4.87 -18.33
C ALA A 20 -1.14 -5.24 -17.31
N GLY A 21 -1.10 -6.51 -16.90
CA GLY A 21 -0.10 -7.02 -15.97
C GLY A 21 -0.42 -6.85 -14.48
N THR A 22 -1.49 -6.14 -14.12
CA THR A 22 -2.07 -6.26 -12.77
C THR A 22 -2.51 -7.71 -12.53
N ASN A 23 -2.17 -8.29 -11.37
CA ASN A 23 -2.52 -9.69 -11.07
C ASN A 23 -2.87 -9.98 -9.61
N CYS A 24 -2.84 -8.98 -8.72
CA CYS A 24 -3.23 -9.14 -7.31
C CYS A 24 -4.58 -8.48 -6.97
N ASP A 25 -5.36 -8.11 -8.00
CA ASP A 25 -6.60 -7.35 -7.86
C ASP A 25 -7.73 -8.15 -7.22
N TYR A 26 -7.81 -9.47 -7.46
CA TYR A 26 -8.89 -10.30 -6.93
C TYR A 26 -8.72 -10.61 -5.44
N GLU A 27 -7.51 -10.93 -4.99
CA GLU A 27 -7.24 -11.14 -3.56
C GLU A 27 -7.32 -9.82 -2.77
N THR A 28 -6.92 -8.70 -3.37
CA THR A 28 -7.12 -7.36 -2.78
C THR A 28 -8.61 -7.04 -2.63
N ARG A 29 -9.42 -7.35 -3.67
CA ARG A 29 -10.87 -7.23 -3.61
C ARG A 29 -11.44 -8.09 -2.49
N TYR A 30 -11.05 -9.35 -2.42
CA TYR A 30 -11.49 -10.27 -1.38
C TYR A 30 -11.19 -9.73 0.02
N ALA A 31 -9.98 -9.21 0.24
CA ALA A 31 -9.57 -8.63 1.52
C ALA A 31 -10.45 -7.46 1.96
N LEU A 32 -10.73 -6.53 1.03
CA LEU A 32 -11.60 -5.37 1.29
C LEU A 32 -13.08 -5.74 1.49
N GLU A 33 -13.61 -6.66 0.68
CA GLU A 33 -14.97 -7.17 0.85
C GLU A 33 -15.12 -7.90 2.21
N LYS A 34 -14.11 -8.68 2.61
CA LYS A 34 -14.05 -9.33 3.92
C LYS A 34 -13.99 -8.31 5.07
N ALA A 35 -13.29 -7.19 4.88
CA ALA A 35 -13.25 -6.08 5.83
C ALA A 35 -14.57 -5.28 5.89
N GLY A 36 -15.44 -5.44 4.89
CA GLY A 36 -16.79 -4.84 4.85
C GLY A 36 -16.94 -3.65 3.92
N ALA A 37 -16.06 -3.49 2.92
CA ALA A 37 -16.22 -2.54 1.83
C ALA A 37 -17.01 -3.17 0.65
N ASP A 38 -17.63 -2.33 -0.17
CA ASP A 38 -18.06 -2.70 -1.52
C ASP A 38 -16.98 -2.27 -2.52
N VAL A 39 -16.60 -3.16 -3.44
CA VAL A 39 -15.36 -3.00 -4.22
C VAL A 39 -15.61 -3.09 -5.72
N ASP A 40 -15.17 -2.08 -6.45
CA ASP A 40 -15.18 -2.05 -7.91
C ASP A 40 -13.78 -2.20 -8.49
N LEU A 41 -13.67 -3.05 -9.52
CA LEU A 41 -12.46 -3.23 -10.31
C LEU A 41 -12.54 -2.35 -11.55
N VAL A 42 -11.69 -1.34 -11.67
CA VAL A 42 -11.77 -0.34 -12.74
C VAL A 42 -10.48 -0.30 -13.55
N HIS A 43 -10.59 -0.41 -14.86
CA HIS A 43 -9.43 -0.31 -15.74
C HIS A 43 -8.93 1.15 -15.80
N VAL A 44 -7.60 1.37 -15.83
CA VAL A 44 -6.99 2.71 -15.84
C VAL A 44 -7.55 3.63 -16.92
N ASN A 45 -7.76 3.12 -18.14
CA ASN A 45 -8.35 3.89 -19.24
C ASN A 45 -9.79 4.33 -19.00
N GLN A 46 -10.57 3.61 -18.18
CA GLN A 46 -11.92 4.04 -17.80
C GLN A 46 -11.83 5.22 -16.84
N LEU A 47 -10.96 5.13 -15.83
CA LEU A 47 -10.76 6.19 -14.85
C LEU A 47 -10.18 7.48 -15.46
N VAL A 48 -9.25 7.34 -16.42
CA VAL A 48 -8.69 8.48 -17.16
C VAL A 48 -9.76 9.19 -18.00
N LYS A 49 -10.73 8.44 -18.55
CA LYS A 49 -11.83 9.01 -19.33
C LYS A 49 -12.90 9.68 -18.45
N ASP A 50 -13.21 9.07 -17.31
CA ASP A 50 -14.18 9.58 -16.34
C ASP A 50 -13.54 9.70 -14.95
N LYS A 51 -12.86 10.83 -14.76
CA LYS A 51 -12.24 11.21 -13.49
C LYS A 51 -13.27 11.43 -12.38
N GLY A 52 -14.51 11.79 -12.76
CA GLY A 52 -15.61 12.02 -11.82
C GLY A 52 -15.99 10.76 -11.04
N LEU A 53 -15.66 9.59 -11.57
CA LEU A 53 -15.85 8.30 -10.93
C LEU A 53 -15.21 8.24 -9.52
N LEU A 54 -14.06 8.88 -9.29
CA LEU A 54 -13.38 8.90 -7.99
C LEU A 54 -14.22 9.52 -6.86
N SER A 55 -15.15 10.42 -7.19
CA SER A 55 -16.00 11.07 -6.18
C SER A 55 -16.85 10.07 -5.39
N SER A 56 -17.19 8.92 -6.01
CA SER A 56 -18.05 7.89 -5.44
C SER A 56 -17.35 6.90 -4.51
N TYR A 57 -16.02 7.00 -4.35
CA TYR A 57 -15.22 6.08 -3.54
C TYR A 57 -14.51 6.80 -2.39
N GLN A 58 -14.18 6.04 -1.35
CA GLN A 58 -13.43 6.49 -0.18
C GLN A 58 -12.07 5.79 -0.06
N ILE A 59 -11.86 4.68 -0.77
CA ILE A 59 -10.59 3.94 -0.76
C ILE A 59 -10.15 3.71 -2.21
N PHE A 60 -8.93 4.12 -2.55
CA PHE A 60 -8.30 3.87 -3.84
C PHE A 60 -7.12 2.91 -3.67
N VAL A 61 -7.08 1.85 -4.46
CA VAL A 61 -6.06 0.81 -4.36
C VAL A 61 -5.29 0.64 -5.66
N LEU A 62 -3.97 0.64 -5.55
CA LEU A 62 -3.06 0.12 -6.56
C LEU A 62 -2.59 -1.28 -6.10
N PRO A 63 -3.13 -2.35 -6.67
CA PRO A 63 -2.76 -3.71 -6.28
C PRO A 63 -1.38 -4.10 -6.80
N GLY A 64 -0.89 -5.25 -6.35
CA GLY A 64 0.34 -5.85 -6.87
C GLY A 64 0.22 -6.41 -8.29
N GLY A 65 1.38 -6.81 -8.83
CA GLY A 65 1.53 -7.45 -10.13
C GLY A 65 2.77 -6.99 -10.88
N PHE A 66 2.70 -6.99 -12.20
CA PHE A 66 3.77 -6.60 -13.11
C PHE A 66 3.18 -5.67 -14.15
N THR A 67 2.75 -4.47 -13.74
CA THR A 67 2.03 -3.57 -14.65
C THR A 67 2.89 -3.26 -15.87
N TYR A 68 2.36 -3.56 -17.06
CA TYR A 68 3.09 -3.51 -18.33
C TYR A 68 4.36 -4.37 -18.38
N GLY A 69 4.33 -5.54 -17.73
CA GLY A 69 5.44 -6.50 -17.71
C GLY A 69 6.65 -6.07 -16.90
N ASP A 70 6.59 -4.88 -16.28
CA ASP A 70 7.75 -4.19 -15.72
C ASP A 70 8.90 -3.97 -16.75
N ASP A 71 8.58 -3.97 -18.06
CA ASP A 71 9.53 -4.01 -19.18
C ASP A 71 10.59 -2.88 -19.18
N ILE A 72 10.27 -1.71 -18.61
CA ILE A 72 11.20 -0.57 -18.46
C ILE A 72 11.80 -0.55 -17.05
N ALA A 73 10.93 -0.59 -16.05
CA ALA A 73 11.21 -0.66 -14.63
C ALA A 73 9.87 -0.87 -13.93
N ALA A 74 9.87 -1.54 -12.78
CA ALA A 74 8.63 -1.99 -12.18
C ALA A 74 7.68 -0.84 -11.84
N GLY A 75 6.44 -0.90 -12.33
CA GLY A 75 5.42 0.14 -12.14
C GLY A 75 5.69 1.49 -12.86
N LYS A 76 6.78 1.66 -13.62
CA LYS A 76 7.15 2.97 -14.19
C LYS A 76 6.17 3.49 -15.24
N VAL A 77 5.67 2.61 -16.11
CA VAL A 77 4.73 2.98 -17.16
C VAL A 77 3.40 3.43 -16.55
N LEU A 78 2.86 2.66 -15.60
CA LEU A 78 1.63 3.05 -14.89
C LEU A 78 1.84 4.33 -14.08
N ALA A 79 2.98 4.48 -13.38
CA ALA A 79 3.30 5.69 -12.64
C ALA A 79 3.28 6.95 -13.52
N ASN A 80 3.87 6.88 -14.72
CA ASN A 80 3.87 8.00 -15.65
C ASN A 80 2.44 8.30 -16.16
N GLN A 81 1.65 7.27 -16.46
CA GLN A 81 0.26 7.43 -16.89
C GLN A 81 -0.59 8.09 -15.79
N LEU A 82 -0.48 7.62 -14.55
CA LEU A 82 -1.20 8.21 -13.41
C LEU A 82 -0.71 9.61 -13.10
N ARG A 83 0.60 9.85 -13.16
CA ARG A 83 1.15 11.20 -12.96
C ARG A 83 0.60 12.19 -13.98
N GLN A 84 0.54 11.80 -15.26
CA GLN A 84 0.10 12.70 -16.33
C GLN A 84 -1.41 12.95 -16.34
N HIS A 85 -2.20 11.98 -15.85
CA HIS A 85 -3.65 12.03 -16.03
C HIS A 85 -4.47 12.10 -14.75
N LEU A 86 -3.92 11.67 -13.61
CA LEU A 86 -4.68 11.43 -12.37
C LEU A 86 -3.99 11.97 -11.11
N LEU A 87 -2.83 12.61 -11.19
CA LEU A 87 -2.13 13.11 -9.99
C LEU A 87 -2.98 14.13 -9.24
N ASP A 88 -3.49 15.16 -9.93
CA ASP A 88 -4.30 16.20 -9.30
C ASP A 88 -5.59 15.63 -8.70
N GLU A 89 -6.21 14.65 -9.37
CA GLU A 89 -7.39 13.97 -8.87
C GLU A 89 -7.11 13.14 -7.62
N LEU A 90 -6.00 12.40 -7.60
CA LEU A 90 -5.61 11.58 -6.46
C LEU A 90 -5.12 12.44 -5.29
N THR A 91 -4.48 13.58 -5.53
CA THR A 91 -4.17 14.51 -4.45
C THR A 91 -5.43 15.08 -3.84
N ARG A 92 -6.39 15.56 -4.67
CA ARG A 92 -7.70 16.01 -4.17
C ARG A 92 -8.43 14.90 -3.40
N PHE A 93 -8.34 13.66 -3.87
CA PHE A 93 -8.91 12.50 -3.18
C PHE A 93 -8.36 12.38 -1.75
N VAL A 94 -7.04 12.51 -1.56
CA VAL A 94 -6.39 12.48 -0.23
C VAL A 94 -6.69 13.73 0.61
N ASP A 95 -6.77 14.90 -0.03
CA ASP A 95 -7.15 16.17 0.61
C ASP A 95 -8.59 16.14 1.14
N ASP A 96 -9.48 15.42 0.45
CA ASP A 96 -10.87 15.14 0.87
C ASP A 96 -10.95 14.11 2.03
N GLY A 97 -9.81 13.72 2.62
CA GLY A 97 -9.74 12.79 3.75
C GLY A 97 -9.78 11.31 3.34
N LYS A 98 -9.75 10.99 2.04
CA LYS A 98 -9.90 9.61 1.56
C LYS A 98 -8.57 8.86 1.54
N LEU A 99 -8.66 7.53 1.38
CA LEU A 99 -7.54 6.62 1.58
C LEU A 99 -6.94 6.11 0.28
N VAL A 100 -5.61 6.07 0.20
CA VAL A 100 -4.88 5.46 -0.92
C VAL A 100 -3.94 4.37 -0.38
N ILE A 101 -3.96 3.18 -0.99
CA ILE A 101 -2.99 2.12 -0.65
C ILE A 101 -2.37 1.53 -1.92
N GLY A 102 -1.05 1.37 -1.90
CA GLY A 102 -0.26 0.73 -2.95
C GLY A 102 0.49 -0.48 -2.41
N ILE A 103 0.23 -1.65 -3.00
CA ILE A 103 0.81 -2.92 -2.55
C ILE A 103 1.75 -3.46 -3.62
N CYS A 104 2.98 -3.81 -3.25
CA CYS A 104 4.03 -4.32 -4.13
C CYS A 104 4.22 -3.42 -5.36
N ASN A 105 3.74 -3.81 -6.54
CA ASN A 105 3.77 -2.97 -7.74
C ASN A 105 3.06 -1.63 -7.55
N GLY A 106 1.96 -1.61 -6.79
CA GLY A 106 1.27 -0.37 -6.43
C GLY A 106 2.13 0.58 -5.60
N PHE A 107 2.98 0.07 -4.70
CA PHE A 107 3.91 0.90 -3.95
C PHE A 107 4.97 1.54 -4.86
N GLN A 108 5.51 0.75 -5.80
CA GLN A 108 6.42 1.24 -6.84
C GLN A 108 5.78 2.36 -7.66
N VAL A 109 4.50 2.18 -8.04
CA VAL A 109 3.73 3.18 -8.77
C VAL A 109 3.57 4.46 -7.94
N LEU A 110 3.15 4.36 -6.67
CA LEU A 110 2.92 5.52 -5.78
C LEU A 110 4.17 6.36 -5.58
N ILE A 111 5.33 5.73 -5.36
CA ILE A 111 6.61 6.44 -5.28
C ILE A 111 6.94 7.10 -6.62
N LYS A 112 6.94 6.33 -7.71
CA LYS A 112 7.38 6.80 -9.04
C LYS A 112 6.44 7.84 -9.64
N MET A 113 5.17 7.87 -9.22
CA MET A 113 4.21 8.90 -9.62
C MET A 113 4.28 10.15 -8.74
N GLY A 114 4.91 10.06 -7.57
CA GLY A 114 5.16 11.19 -6.68
C GLY A 114 4.08 11.45 -5.64
N LEU A 115 3.14 10.52 -5.45
CA LEU A 115 2.16 10.61 -4.37
C LEU A 115 2.77 10.20 -3.02
N LEU A 116 3.75 9.29 -3.03
CA LEU A 116 4.60 8.97 -1.87
C LEU A 116 6.02 9.57 -2.03
N PRO A 117 6.65 10.01 -0.93
CA PRO A 117 6.16 10.07 0.46
C PRO A 117 5.23 11.27 0.73
N GLY A 118 4.70 11.94 -0.29
CA GLY A 118 4.04 13.24 -0.10
C GLY A 118 5.02 14.32 0.35
N ARG A 119 4.65 15.60 0.25
CA ARG A 119 5.48 16.71 0.71
C ARG A 119 4.75 17.54 1.76
N ASN A 120 5.53 18.15 2.65
CA ASN A 120 5.06 19.11 3.66
C ASN A 120 4.52 20.38 2.98
N GLY A 121 3.28 20.35 2.52
CA GLY A 121 2.49 21.55 2.22
C GLY A 121 2.65 22.19 0.84
N ILE A 122 3.47 21.66 -0.08
CA ILE A 122 3.54 22.16 -1.48
C ILE A 122 3.61 20.99 -2.45
N GLN A 123 2.58 20.84 -3.28
CA GLN A 123 2.60 19.95 -4.44
C GLN A 123 3.56 20.54 -5.47
N PRO A 124 4.64 19.85 -5.87
CA PRO A 124 5.39 20.30 -7.02
C PRO A 124 4.46 20.24 -8.24
N SER A 125 4.48 21.30 -9.05
CA SER A 125 3.97 21.18 -10.41
C SER A 125 4.67 20.02 -11.12
N PHE A 126 4.09 19.49 -12.21
CA PHE A 126 4.67 18.40 -12.99
C PHE A 126 6.19 18.60 -13.28
N ASN A 127 6.63 19.86 -13.40
CA ASN A 127 8.02 20.25 -13.70
C ASN A 127 8.94 20.35 -12.47
N GLU A 128 8.40 20.36 -11.25
CA GLU A 128 9.16 20.57 -10.01
C GLU A 128 9.35 19.27 -9.20
N TYR A 129 8.76 18.17 -9.66
CA TYR A 129 8.88 16.90 -8.96
C TYR A 129 10.29 16.33 -9.13
N ARG A 130 11.00 16.20 -8.01
CA ARG A 130 12.22 15.38 -7.90
C ARG A 130 11.89 14.09 -7.17
N GLN A 131 12.27 12.96 -7.76
CA GLN A 131 12.09 11.65 -7.14
C GLN A 131 13.18 11.42 -6.08
N GLU A 132 12.83 11.57 -4.81
CA GLU A 132 13.75 11.41 -3.67
C GLU A 132 13.98 9.94 -3.29
N PHE A 133 12.99 9.08 -3.55
CA PHE A 133 13.01 7.67 -3.20
C PHE A 133 12.62 6.81 -4.39
N THR A 134 13.07 5.55 -4.41
CA THR A 134 12.58 4.56 -5.36
C THR A 134 12.65 3.15 -4.80
N LEU A 135 11.96 2.26 -5.48
CA LEU A 135 12.11 0.82 -5.36
C LEU A 135 12.85 0.31 -6.59
N THR A 136 13.86 -0.52 -6.37
CA THR A 136 14.76 -1.05 -7.40
C THR A 136 15.13 -2.49 -7.09
N TYR A 137 15.97 -3.10 -7.94
CA TYR A 137 16.45 -4.47 -7.80
C TYR A 137 16.89 -4.81 -6.38
N ASN A 138 16.44 -5.97 -5.90
CA ASN A 138 16.91 -6.58 -4.68
C ASN A 138 18.43 -6.75 -4.73
N ASP A 139 19.12 -6.67 -3.58
CA ASP A 139 20.57 -6.94 -3.51
C ASP A 139 20.96 -8.34 -4.01
N SER A 140 20.04 -9.30 -3.93
CA SER A 140 20.23 -10.65 -4.45
C SER A 140 20.21 -10.75 -5.98
N ASN A 141 19.75 -9.68 -6.68
CA ASN A 141 19.43 -9.67 -8.11
C ASN A 141 18.51 -10.84 -8.54
N LYS A 142 17.64 -11.28 -7.62
CA LYS A 142 16.69 -12.37 -7.82
C LYS A 142 15.30 -11.97 -7.38
N PHE A 143 14.31 -12.64 -7.95
CA PHE A 143 12.95 -12.61 -7.42
C PHE A 143 12.92 -13.32 -6.05
N GLU A 144 12.35 -12.66 -5.05
CA GLU A 144 12.17 -13.21 -3.71
C GLU A 144 10.69 -13.50 -3.47
N ASP A 145 10.37 -14.79 -3.24
CA ASP A 145 9.05 -15.29 -2.87
C ASP A 145 9.16 -16.03 -1.53
N ARG A 146 8.76 -15.36 -0.45
CA ARG A 146 8.93 -15.87 0.92
C ARG A 146 8.01 -15.16 1.90
N TRP A 147 7.84 -15.76 3.07
CA TRP A 147 7.16 -15.12 4.19
C TRP A 147 8.15 -14.30 5.03
N VAL A 148 7.74 -13.11 5.45
CA VAL A 148 8.57 -12.16 6.20
C VAL A 148 7.84 -11.67 7.44
N TYR A 149 8.61 -11.26 8.45
CA TYR A 149 8.09 -10.56 9.61
C TYR A 149 8.25 -9.05 9.41
N LEU A 150 7.20 -8.31 9.70
CA LEU A 150 7.16 -6.86 9.67
C LEU A 150 6.75 -6.36 11.04
N LYS A 151 7.38 -5.28 11.49
CA LYS A 151 6.93 -4.56 12.68
C LYS A 151 6.58 -3.11 12.29
N SER A 152 5.49 -2.58 12.82
CA SER A 152 5.18 -1.17 12.70
C SER A 152 6.02 -0.35 13.71
N PHE A 153 6.60 0.75 13.23
CA PHE A 153 7.45 1.65 14.04
C PHE A 153 6.84 3.05 14.18
N SER A 154 5.69 3.28 13.56
CA SER A 154 4.91 4.50 13.71
C SER A 154 3.42 4.19 13.55
N ASP A 155 2.62 4.93 14.30
CA ASP A 155 1.16 4.96 14.28
C ASP A 155 0.60 6.06 13.37
N LYS A 156 1.46 6.73 12.58
CA LYS A 156 1.06 7.83 11.71
C LYS A 156 0.03 7.41 10.66
N SER A 157 0.09 6.17 10.19
CA SER A 157 -0.79 5.69 9.13
C SER A 157 -2.07 5.09 9.68
N VAL A 158 -3.22 5.56 9.18
CA VAL A 158 -4.56 5.07 9.59
C VAL A 158 -4.82 3.60 9.25
N PHE A 159 -3.95 3.01 8.43
CA PHE A 159 -4.02 1.61 8.04
C PHE A 159 -3.42 0.66 9.09
N VAL A 160 -2.67 1.17 10.07
CA VAL A 160 -1.78 0.33 10.89
C VAL A 160 -1.85 0.71 12.35
N ASP A 161 -2.05 -0.29 13.21
CA ASP A 161 -1.99 -0.11 14.65
C ASP A 161 -0.54 0.05 15.13
N ASN A 162 -0.36 0.75 16.25
CA ASN A 162 0.95 0.90 16.86
C ASN A 162 1.53 -0.45 17.29
N ASP A 163 2.85 -0.63 17.11
CA ASP A 163 3.62 -1.81 17.51
C ASP A 163 3.09 -3.15 16.94
N CYS A 164 2.40 -3.08 15.80
CA CYS A 164 1.84 -4.21 15.06
C CYS A 164 2.95 -5.11 14.48
N LEU A 165 2.90 -6.42 14.80
CA LEU A 165 3.77 -7.43 14.20
C LEU A 165 2.97 -8.29 13.21
N LEU A 166 3.40 -8.32 11.95
CA LEU A 166 2.74 -9.06 10.88
C LEU A 166 3.68 -10.13 10.31
N TYR A 167 3.13 -11.32 10.03
CA TYR A 167 3.80 -12.34 9.24
C TYR A 167 3.07 -12.55 7.91
N VAL A 168 3.61 -11.99 6.83
CA VAL A 168 2.96 -11.91 5.52
C VAL A 168 3.91 -12.28 4.38
N PRO A 169 3.42 -12.72 3.21
CA PRO A 169 4.27 -13.05 2.08
C PRO A 169 4.79 -11.80 1.35
N ILE A 170 5.94 -11.94 0.70
CA ILE A 170 6.47 -11.02 -0.32
C ILE A 170 6.63 -11.78 -1.64
N ALA A 171 6.61 -11.06 -2.76
CA ALA A 171 6.84 -11.62 -4.10
C ALA A 171 7.36 -10.52 -5.04
N HIS A 172 8.66 -10.22 -5.02
CA HIS A 172 9.23 -9.15 -5.86
C HIS A 172 10.71 -9.35 -6.23
N ALA A 173 11.10 -8.83 -7.39
CA ALA A 173 12.50 -8.66 -7.80
C ALA A 173 13.02 -7.23 -7.60
N GLU A 174 12.12 -6.23 -7.61
CA GLU A 174 12.43 -4.80 -7.46
C GLU A 174 11.80 -4.21 -6.18
N GLY A 175 12.12 -4.79 -5.02
CA GLY A 175 11.55 -4.34 -3.73
C GLY A 175 12.49 -3.52 -2.85
N LYS A 176 13.73 -3.28 -3.28
CA LYS A 176 14.73 -2.58 -2.48
C LYS A 176 14.39 -1.09 -2.42
N PHE A 177 14.03 -0.60 -1.24
CA PHE A 177 13.82 0.82 -0.98
C PHE A 177 15.16 1.54 -0.87
N VAL A 178 15.35 2.57 -1.70
CA VAL A 178 16.55 3.42 -1.72
C VAL A 178 16.17 4.90 -1.75
N ALA A 179 17.07 5.73 -1.26
CA ALA A 179 16.99 7.19 -1.34
C ALA A 179 18.08 7.71 -2.29
N ASP A 180 17.82 8.84 -2.95
CA ASP A 180 18.79 9.54 -3.79
C ASP A 180 20.01 10.02 -2.95
N ASN A 181 19.75 10.43 -1.71
CA ASN A 181 20.70 10.96 -0.74
C ASN A 181 20.23 10.72 0.71
N GLY A 182 21.11 10.96 1.69
CA GLY A 182 20.88 10.54 3.08
C GLY A 182 19.96 11.43 3.91
N GLY A 183 19.82 12.71 3.59
CA GLY A 183 19.06 13.67 4.43
C GLY A 183 17.55 13.46 4.39
N GLU A 184 17.06 13.01 3.26
CA GLU A 184 15.67 12.71 2.95
C GLU A 184 15.20 11.54 3.80
N LEU A 185 16.03 10.50 3.95
CA LEU A 185 15.75 9.34 4.79
C LEU A 185 15.59 9.73 6.27
N GLU A 186 16.48 10.59 6.77
CA GLU A 186 16.40 11.09 8.15
C GLU A 186 15.11 11.91 8.37
N ASN A 187 14.75 12.77 7.42
CA ASN A 187 13.52 13.55 7.47
C ASN A 187 12.27 12.65 7.44
N LEU A 188 12.28 11.60 6.63
CA LEU A 188 11.19 10.62 6.55
C LEU A 188 10.99 9.90 7.89
N GLY A 189 12.09 9.50 8.54
CA GLY A 189 12.07 8.89 9.87
C GLY A 189 11.57 9.84 10.95
N LYS A 190 12.10 11.08 11.02
CA LYS A 190 11.65 12.12 11.97
C LYS A 190 10.18 12.48 11.81
N SER A 191 9.66 12.38 10.59
CA SER A 191 8.26 12.69 10.28
C SER A 191 7.31 11.53 10.59
N GLY A 192 7.80 10.40 11.11
CA GLY A 192 6.99 9.21 11.41
C GLY A 192 6.45 8.50 10.16
N GLN A 193 7.05 8.73 8.99
CA GLN A 193 6.53 8.20 7.73
C GLN A 193 7.07 6.82 7.37
N ILE A 194 8.02 6.30 8.16
CA ILE A 194 8.47 4.91 8.06
C ILE A 194 7.51 4.05 8.88
N ILE A 195 6.61 3.35 8.20
CA ILE A 195 5.55 2.57 8.85
C ILE A 195 6.05 1.18 9.18
N PHE A 196 6.49 0.42 8.18
CA PHE A 196 6.92 -0.97 8.36
C PHE A 196 8.41 -1.13 8.10
N LYS A 197 9.06 -1.89 8.99
CA LYS A 197 10.40 -2.43 8.74
C LYS A 197 10.40 -3.95 8.77
N TYR A 198 11.27 -4.55 7.96
CA TYR A 198 11.60 -5.96 8.04
C TYR A 198 12.32 -6.25 9.38
N VAL A 199 11.83 -7.25 10.09
CA VAL A 199 12.35 -7.71 11.38
C VAL A 199 12.54 -9.22 11.39
N ASP A 200 13.24 -9.73 12.39
CA ASP A 200 13.21 -11.15 12.71
C ASP A 200 11.89 -11.56 13.40
N LYS A 201 11.74 -12.87 13.65
CA LYS A 201 10.56 -13.45 14.33
C LYS A 201 10.32 -12.88 15.74
N ASP A 202 11.35 -12.32 16.37
CA ASP A 202 11.31 -11.78 17.73
C ASP A 202 11.07 -10.26 17.70
N GLY A 203 10.90 -9.66 16.51
CA GLY A 203 10.60 -8.25 16.31
C GLY A 203 11.85 -7.34 16.27
N ASN A 204 13.05 -7.91 16.19
CA ASN A 204 14.29 -7.13 16.15
C ASN A 204 14.71 -6.81 14.70
N ILE A 205 15.35 -5.66 14.50
CA ILE A 205 15.91 -5.29 13.20
C ILE A 205 17.01 -6.29 12.83
N ALA A 206 16.85 -6.93 11.67
CA ALA A 206 17.77 -7.92 11.17
C ALA A 206 17.94 -7.79 9.65
N ASN A 207 19.16 -8.06 9.18
CA ASN A 207 19.50 -8.05 7.76
C ASN A 207 19.08 -9.37 7.08
N TYR A 208 19.61 -9.66 5.89
CA TYR A 208 19.32 -10.91 5.17
C TYR A 208 19.47 -12.15 6.09
N PRO A 209 18.52 -13.10 6.09
CA PRO A 209 17.38 -13.24 5.16
C PRO A 209 16.09 -12.49 5.57
N TRP A 210 16.08 -11.79 6.70
CA TRP A 210 14.88 -11.13 7.26
C TRP A 210 14.50 -9.86 6.51
N ASN A 211 15.49 -9.05 6.15
CA ASN A 211 15.38 -8.06 5.08
C ASN A 211 15.83 -8.72 3.77
N PRO A 212 14.89 -9.13 2.90
CA PRO A 212 15.18 -10.01 1.77
C PRO A 212 15.68 -9.26 0.54
N ASN A 213 15.44 -7.95 0.45
CA ASN A 213 15.79 -7.12 -0.70
C ASN A 213 16.94 -6.14 -0.45
N GLY A 214 17.36 -5.97 0.81
CA GLY A 214 18.41 -5.02 1.17
C GLY A 214 17.95 -3.58 1.25
N SER A 215 16.66 -3.33 1.47
CA SER A 215 16.11 -1.97 1.68
C SER A 215 16.92 -1.21 2.74
N LEU A 216 17.18 0.07 2.47
CA LEU A 216 17.78 0.98 3.45
C LEU A 216 16.93 1.04 4.72
N ASP A 217 17.60 1.02 5.89
CA ASP A 217 16.95 1.04 7.21
C ASP A 217 15.84 -0.03 7.38
N ASN A 218 15.98 -1.16 6.65
CA ASN A 218 15.05 -2.27 6.62
C ASN A 218 13.62 -1.87 6.23
N ILE A 219 13.44 -0.75 5.51
CA ILE A 219 12.11 -0.22 5.16
C ILE A 219 11.35 -1.18 4.24
N ALA A 220 10.15 -1.54 4.67
CA ALA A 220 9.20 -2.38 3.94
C ALA A 220 7.95 -1.61 3.48
N GLY A 221 7.62 -0.50 4.16
CA GLY A 221 6.50 0.37 3.79
C GLY A 221 6.54 1.73 4.47
N ILE A 222 5.98 2.72 3.79
CA ILE A 222 5.96 4.14 4.21
C ILE A 222 4.57 4.74 3.99
N CYS A 223 4.28 5.86 4.64
CA CYS A 223 3.08 6.65 4.38
C CYS A 223 3.39 8.08 3.94
N ASP A 224 2.36 8.82 3.53
CA ASP A 224 2.47 10.26 3.30
C ASP A 224 2.45 11.09 4.58
N SER A 225 2.54 12.42 4.44
CA SER A 225 2.52 13.35 5.57
C SER A 225 1.19 13.34 6.33
N THR A 226 0.08 12.96 5.67
CA THR A 226 -1.25 12.86 6.30
C THR A 226 -1.51 11.51 6.97
N GLY A 227 -0.77 10.45 6.59
CA GLY A 227 -1.00 9.09 7.06
C GLY A 227 -2.08 8.31 6.29
N ARG A 228 -2.71 8.94 5.29
CA ARG A 228 -3.82 8.38 4.50
C ARG A 228 -3.39 7.74 3.18
N VAL A 229 -2.13 7.89 2.79
CA VAL A 229 -1.52 7.15 1.68
C VAL A 229 -0.52 6.15 2.25
N LEU A 230 -0.74 4.86 2.04
CA LEU A 230 0.19 3.79 2.46
C LEU A 230 0.80 3.11 1.24
N GLY A 231 2.11 2.90 1.25
CA GLY A 231 2.82 2.07 0.28
C GLY A 231 3.61 0.98 0.98
N MET A 232 3.49 -0.28 0.55
CA MET A 232 4.27 -1.38 1.12
C MET A 232 4.61 -2.46 0.09
N MET A 233 5.77 -3.10 0.23
CA MET A 233 6.20 -4.20 -0.64
C MET A 233 5.57 -5.57 -0.31
N PRO A 234 5.40 -5.95 0.97
CA PRO A 234 4.73 -7.21 1.33
C PRO A 234 3.25 -7.21 0.94
N HIS A 235 2.68 -8.40 0.79
CA HIS A 235 1.31 -8.63 0.32
C HIS A 235 0.37 -9.04 1.47
N PRO A 236 -0.21 -8.08 2.22
CA PRO A 236 -1.16 -8.42 3.28
C PRO A 236 -2.44 -9.07 2.73
N GLU A 237 -2.85 -8.75 1.51
CA GLU A 237 -4.00 -9.33 0.81
C GLU A 237 -3.88 -10.83 0.54
N ARG A 238 -2.66 -11.38 0.60
CA ARG A 238 -2.40 -12.82 0.41
C ARG A 238 -2.47 -13.62 1.71
N TYR A 239 -2.71 -12.97 2.85
CA TYR A 239 -2.91 -13.66 4.12
C TYR A 239 -4.04 -13.04 4.97
N ILE A 240 -5.25 -13.33 4.52
CA ILE A 240 -6.53 -12.90 5.10
C ILE A 240 -7.21 -14.04 5.87
N GLU A 241 -7.17 -15.25 5.32
CA GLU A 241 -7.75 -16.44 5.93
C GLU A 241 -6.66 -17.33 6.52
N PRO A 242 -6.92 -18.01 7.65
CA PRO A 242 -5.92 -18.87 8.29
C PRO A 242 -5.45 -20.01 7.38
N THR A 243 -6.30 -20.50 6.47
CA THR A 243 -5.98 -21.56 5.51
C THR A 243 -5.02 -21.12 4.40
N GLN A 244 -4.73 -19.82 4.25
CA GLN A 244 -3.79 -19.32 3.25
C GLN A 244 -2.32 -19.46 3.71
N HIS A 245 -2.07 -19.67 5.00
CA HIS A 245 -0.71 -19.89 5.50
C HIS A 245 -0.23 -21.32 5.19
N PRO A 246 0.95 -21.53 4.57
CA PRO A 246 1.39 -22.86 4.11
C PRO A 246 1.57 -23.91 5.21
N ARG A 247 1.59 -23.50 6.49
CA ARG A 247 1.74 -24.39 7.65
C ARG A 247 0.45 -24.52 8.49
N TRP A 248 -0.71 -24.07 7.99
CA TRP A 248 -1.98 -24.10 8.75
C TRP A 248 -2.39 -25.50 9.25
N THR A 249 -2.06 -26.56 8.52
CA THR A 249 -2.33 -27.95 8.95
C THR A 249 -1.40 -28.44 10.06
N ARG A 250 -0.25 -27.79 10.26
CA ARG A 250 0.77 -28.17 11.25
C ARG A 250 0.73 -27.31 12.51
N GLU A 251 0.37 -26.04 12.36
CA GLU A 251 0.38 -25.05 13.45
C GLU A 251 -1.02 -24.77 14.02
N GLY A 252 -2.05 -25.36 13.40
CA GLY A 252 -3.43 -25.08 13.72
C GLY A 252 -3.98 -23.88 12.94
N LEU A 253 -5.29 -23.70 13.03
CA LEU A 253 -5.99 -22.58 12.42
C LEU A 253 -5.95 -21.39 13.38
N LYS A 254 -5.27 -20.32 12.97
CA LYS A 254 -5.48 -19.00 13.57
C LYS A 254 -6.94 -18.56 13.36
N ALA A 255 -7.39 -17.56 14.12
CA ALA A 255 -8.71 -16.96 13.90
C ALA A 255 -8.79 -16.25 12.54
N GLU A 256 -7.73 -15.56 12.15
CA GLU A 256 -7.61 -14.82 10.90
C GLU A 256 -6.14 -14.76 10.46
N GLY A 257 -5.93 -14.42 9.18
CA GLY A 257 -4.60 -14.12 8.67
C GLY A 257 -4.17 -12.71 9.09
N ASP A 258 -2.88 -12.52 9.35
CA ASP A 258 -2.35 -11.28 9.93
C ASP A 258 -2.63 -10.05 9.03
N GLY A 259 -2.77 -10.24 7.71
CA GLY A 259 -2.98 -9.16 6.75
C GLY A 259 -4.35 -8.49 6.80
N ILE A 260 -5.39 -9.12 7.36
CA ILE A 260 -6.75 -8.54 7.39
C ILE A 260 -6.82 -7.24 8.20
N ALA A 261 -5.94 -7.06 9.18
CA ALA A 261 -5.91 -5.87 10.03
C ALA A 261 -5.78 -4.57 9.21
N ILE A 262 -4.93 -4.57 8.18
CA ILE A 262 -4.70 -3.38 7.33
C ILE A 262 -5.98 -2.94 6.62
N PHE A 263 -6.71 -3.90 6.05
CA PHE A 263 -7.97 -3.61 5.32
C PHE A 263 -9.10 -3.25 6.27
N ARG A 264 -9.16 -3.90 7.45
CA ARG A 264 -10.13 -3.58 8.49
C ARG A 264 -9.95 -2.16 9.00
N ASN A 265 -8.71 -1.75 9.27
CA ASN A 265 -8.41 -0.40 9.75
C ASN A 265 -8.81 0.65 8.71
N ALA A 266 -8.51 0.41 7.43
CA ALA A 266 -8.97 1.29 6.35
C ALA A 266 -10.50 1.43 6.27
N VAL A 267 -11.22 0.30 6.38
CA VAL A 267 -12.70 0.31 6.34
C VAL A 267 -13.30 0.96 7.58
N ASN A 268 -12.71 0.74 8.75
CA ASN A 268 -13.16 1.36 10.00
C ASN A 268 -12.95 2.87 9.97
N TYR A 269 -11.79 3.34 9.52
CA TYR A 269 -11.51 4.77 9.35
C TYR A 269 -12.59 5.45 8.50
N VAL A 270 -12.95 4.86 7.35
CA VAL A 270 -14.00 5.43 6.50
C VAL A 270 -15.37 5.43 7.20
N LYS A 271 -15.71 4.41 7.98
CA LYS A 271 -17.00 4.36 8.69
C LYS A 271 -17.09 5.36 9.84
N GLU A 272 -15.96 5.72 10.42
CA GLU A 272 -15.88 6.59 11.59
C GLU A 272 -15.77 8.07 11.18
N GLU A 273 -15.05 8.36 10.09
CA GLU A 273 -14.68 9.71 9.70
C GLU A 273 -15.40 10.24 8.43
N MET A 274 -16.21 9.41 7.74
CA MET A 274 -16.90 9.78 6.48
C MET A 274 -18.37 9.35 6.42
#